data_AF-A0A8J2H2Q9-F1
#
_entry.id   AF-A0A8J2H2Q9-F1
#
_cell.length_a   1.000
_cell.length_b   1.000
_cell.length_c   1.000
_cell.angle_alpha   90.00
_cell.angle_beta   90.00
_cell.angle_gamma   90.00
#
_symmetry.space_group_name_H-M   'P 1'
#
loop_
_entity.id
_entity.type
_entity.pdbx_description
1 polymer ?
#
loop_
_entity_poly.entity_id
_entity_poly.type
_entity_poly.pdbx_seq_one_letter_code
_entity_poly.pdbx_strand_id
1 'polypeptide(L)'
;MRPILSYAAPIWWNTGASIMEKYRKLERSCLRSCLGLYKTAESDYKKCVDNKTLYNSASIPRFDIFILRLTRRYYSTLNQIDNIYLKNLKCLDWFQVQRMAKSKYSAPEIFTNLDKLGFIQNENNIPTIFHVKRRCTNKAIPLDENIHRNNLVYSTAISDADKNCLDRLSENYWWLQEDAKFIDELRRRARLKQQQQQRRQRRAR
;
A
#
# COMPACT_ATOMS: atom_id res chain seq x y z
N MET A 1 12.33 1.33 -14.76
CA MET A 1 12.67 1.56 -13.34
C MET A 1 11.93 0.60 -12.40
N ARG A 2 10.58 0.60 -12.36
CA ARG A 2 9.82 -0.23 -11.40
C ARG A 2 10.21 -1.70 -11.34
N PRO A 3 10.34 -2.44 -12.45
CA PRO A 3 10.73 -3.86 -12.39
C PRO A 3 12.05 -4.10 -11.65
N ILE A 4 13.02 -3.21 -11.84
CA ILE A 4 14.34 -3.28 -11.19
C ILE A 4 14.21 -3.01 -9.69
N LEU A 5 13.39 -2.02 -9.29
CA LEU A 5 13.22 -1.68 -7.88
C LEU A 5 12.19 -2.54 -7.15
N SER A 6 11.43 -3.39 -7.83
CA SER A 6 10.36 -4.17 -7.20
C SER A 6 10.57 -5.68 -7.30
N TYR A 7 11.70 -6.14 -7.87
CA TYR A 7 11.93 -7.56 -8.13
C TYR A 7 11.76 -8.45 -6.89
N ALA A 8 12.24 -7.98 -5.74
CA ALA A 8 12.17 -8.71 -4.48
C ALA A 8 10.98 -8.30 -3.60
N ALA A 9 9.99 -7.52 -4.11
CA ALA A 9 8.89 -6.93 -3.33
C ALA A 9 8.30 -7.83 -2.22
N PRO A 10 8.06 -9.13 -2.45
CA PRO A 10 7.54 -10.04 -1.43
C PRO A 10 8.48 -10.34 -0.24
N ILE A 11 9.78 -10.09 -0.35
CA ILE A 11 10.77 -10.37 0.72
C ILE A 11 10.93 -9.15 1.64
N TRP A 12 10.88 -7.96 1.07
CA TRP A 12 11.13 -6.66 1.73
C TRP A 12 9.90 -5.75 1.78
N TRP A 13 8.70 -6.33 1.78
CA TRP A 13 7.44 -5.61 1.98
C TRP A 13 7.42 -4.78 3.29
N ASN A 14 8.24 -5.16 4.27
CA ASN A 14 8.40 -4.46 5.54
C ASN A 14 9.48 -3.36 5.51
N THR A 15 9.87 -2.86 4.34
CA THR A 15 10.87 -1.78 4.21
C THR A 15 10.50 -0.54 5.04
N GLY A 16 11.50 0.06 5.72
CA GLY A 16 11.31 1.22 6.57
C GLY A 16 10.97 2.51 5.80
N ALA A 17 10.34 3.46 6.48
CA ALA A 17 9.81 4.67 5.86
C ALA A 17 10.87 5.50 5.10
N SER A 18 12.08 5.62 5.63
CA SER A 18 13.17 6.39 5.00
C SER A 18 13.59 5.81 3.65
N ILE A 19 13.75 4.49 3.57
CA ILE A 19 14.11 3.80 2.33
C ILE A 19 12.98 3.93 1.31
N MET A 20 11.73 3.73 1.73
CA MET A 20 10.59 3.88 0.83
C MET A 20 10.50 5.29 0.26
N GLU A 21 10.75 6.32 1.07
CA GLU A 21 10.73 7.70 0.58
C GLU A 21 11.85 7.98 -0.44
N LYS A 22 13.03 7.33 -0.32
CA LYS A 22 14.07 7.40 -1.36
C LYS A 22 13.55 6.84 -2.70
N TYR A 23 12.87 5.70 -2.69
CA TYR A 23 12.27 5.14 -3.90
C TYR A 23 11.17 6.03 -4.48
N ARG A 24 10.31 6.60 -3.64
CA ARG A 24 9.30 7.56 -4.09
C ARG A 24 9.93 8.82 -4.68
N LYS A 25 11.00 9.36 -4.09
CA LYS A 25 11.74 10.51 -4.65
C LYS A 25 12.31 10.20 -6.02
N LEU A 26 12.95 9.02 -6.16
CA LEU A 26 13.49 8.57 -7.44
C LEU A 26 12.38 8.42 -8.49
N GLU A 27 11.28 7.76 -8.15
CA GLU A 27 10.11 7.63 -9.05
C GLU A 27 9.57 8.98 -9.49
N ARG A 28 9.32 9.89 -8.54
CA ARG A 28 8.80 11.23 -8.86
C ARG A 28 9.76 11.99 -9.77
N SER A 29 11.08 11.86 -9.57
CA SER A 29 12.07 12.48 -10.45
C SER A 29 11.92 11.96 -11.89
N CYS A 30 11.84 10.63 -12.06
CA CYS A 30 11.61 10.02 -13.37
C CYS A 30 10.29 10.50 -14.01
N LEU A 31 9.19 10.52 -13.25
CA LEU A 31 7.88 10.95 -13.77
C LEU A 31 7.88 12.40 -14.22
N ARG A 32 8.52 13.29 -13.46
CA ARG A 32 8.65 14.69 -13.87
C ARG A 32 9.41 14.83 -15.17
N SER A 33 10.50 14.08 -15.33
CA SER A 33 11.27 14.07 -16.57
C SER A 33 10.49 13.50 -17.75
N CYS A 34 9.74 12.42 -17.55
CA CYS A 34 8.94 11.82 -18.62
C CYS A 34 7.74 12.68 -19.04
N LEU A 35 7.12 13.40 -18.10
CA LEU A 35 5.92 14.22 -18.36
C LEU A 35 6.21 15.70 -18.64
N GLY A 36 7.44 16.17 -18.41
CA GLY A 36 7.78 17.60 -18.46
C GLY A 36 7.13 18.43 -17.35
N LEU A 37 6.53 17.81 -16.33
CA LEU A 37 5.74 18.48 -15.29
C LEU A 37 6.59 18.86 -14.07
N TYR A 38 7.37 19.93 -14.19
CA TYR A 38 8.22 20.42 -13.11
C TYR A 38 7.52 21.45 -12.22
N LYS A 39 6.96 22.51 -12.81
CA LYS A 39 6.41 23.67 -12.10
C LYS A 39 4.98 23.99 -12.55
N THR A 40 4.20 24.65 -11.69
CA THR A 40 2.82 25.05 -12.02
C THR A 40 2.75 26.47 -12.56
N ALA A 41 1.97 26.66 -13.64
CA ALA A 41 1.68 27.99 -14.18
C ALA A 41 0.87 28.85 -13.19
N GLU A 42 -0.03 28.24 -12.40
CA GLU A 42 -0.84 28.89 -11.37
C GLU A 42 -0.02 29.61 -10.27
N SER A 43 1.27 29.28 -10.12
CA SER A 43 2.15 29.89 -9.12
C SER A 43 3.25 30.75 -9.74
N ASP A 44 3.03 31.28 -10.95
CA ASP A 44 4.05 31.97 -11.76
C ASP A 44 5.33 31.14 -11.90
N TYR A 45 5.21 29.81 -12.02
CA TYR A 45 6.35 28.89 -12.08
C TYR A 45 7.32 29.00 -10.88
N LYS A 46 6.83 29.41 -9.71
CA LYS A 46 7.62 29.43 -8.47
C LYS A 46 7.55 28.11 -7.72
N LYS A 47 6.40 27.41 -7.76
CA LYS A 47 6.18 26.16 -7.03
C LYS A 47 6.24 24.94 -7.94
N CYS A 48 6.75 23.84 -7.39
CA CYS A 48 6.70 22.53 -8.04
C CYS A 48 5.25 22.01 -8.09
N VAL A 49 4.92 21.26 -9.15
CA VAL A 49 3.62 20.56 -9.26
C VAL A 49 3.43 19.63 -8.07
N ASP A 50 2.25 19.61 -7.46
CA ASP A 50 1.99 18.70 -6.35
C ASP A 50 2.15 17.23 -6.77
N ASN A 51 2.59 16.40 -5.81
CA ASN A 51 2.82 14.98 -6.07
C ASN A 51 1.52 14.26 -6.44
N LYS A 52 0.37 14.66 -5.86
CA LYS A 52 -0.92 14.05 -6.22
C LYS A 52 -1.25 14.29 -7.69
N THR A 53 -1.10 15.54 -8.14
CA THR A 53 -1.33 15.93 -9.54
C THR A 53 -0.39 15.18 -10.47
N LEU A 54 0.90 15.07 -10.12
CA LEU A 54 1.88 14.32 -10.92
C LEU A 54 1.45 12.85 -11.14
N TYR A 55 1.04 12.15 -10.07
CA TYR A 55 0.57 10.76 -10.20
C TYR A 55 -0.75 10.65 -10.96
N ASN A 56 -1.68 11.59 -10.75
CA ASN A 56 -2.93 11.63 -11.50
C ASN A 56 -2.66 11.82 -13.00
N SER A 57 -1.77 12.74 -13.39
CA SER A 57 -1.38 12.96 -14.79
C SER A 57 -0.70 11.74 -15.40
N ALA A 58 0.16 11.05 -14.63
CA ALA A 58 0.83 9.83 -15.07
C ALA A 58 -0.11 8.62 -15.22
N SER A 59 -1.31 8.64 -14.60
CA SER A 59 -2.24 7.50 -14.53
C SER A 59 -1.60 6.21 -14.00
N ILE A 60 -0.64 6.33 -13.08
CA ILE A 60 0.01 5.17 -12.44
C ILE A 60 -0.16 5.19 -10.92
N PRO A 61 -0.23 4.01 -10.28
CA PRO A 61 -0.29 3.94 -8.82
C PRO A 61 1.00 4.45 -8.19
N ARG A 62 0.97 5.02 -6.99
CA ARG A 62 2.20 5.39 -6.26
C ARG A 62 3.09 4.16 -6.01
N PHE A 63 4.42 4.34 -6.04
CA PHE A 63 5.39 3.23 -5.92
C PHE A 63 5.12 2.23 -4.77
N ASP A 64 4.77 2.72 -3.59
CA ASP A 64 4.54 1.89 -2.41
C ASP A 64 3.23 1.08 -2.49
N ILE A 65 2.19 1.65 -3.11
CA ILE A 65 0.95 0.94 -3.45
C ILE A 65 1.24 -0.12 -4.51
N PHE A 66 2.06 0.20 -5.50
CA PHE A 66 2.51 -0.74 -6.52
C PHE A 66 3.25 -1.94 -5.90
N ILE A 67 4.21 -1.70 -5.00
CA ILE A 67 4.89 -2.77 -4.24
C ILE A 67 3.88 -3.61 -3.49
N LEU A 68 2.94 -2.98 -2.78
CA LEU A 68 1.96 -3.71 -1.99
C LEU A 68 1.08 -4.62 -2.88
N ARG A 69 0.65 -4.13 -4.06
CA ARG A 69 -0.10 -4.94 -5.03
C ARG A 69 0.72 -6.12 -5.55
N LEU A 70 2.00 -5.91 -5.85
CA LEU A 70 2.90 -6.99 -6.25
C LEU A 70 3.05 -8.05 -5.16
N THR A 71 3.27 -7.61 -3.92
CA THR A 71 3.36 -8.52 -2.77
C THR A 71 2.08 -9.33 -2.61
N ARG A 72 0.90 -8.69 -2.63
CA ARG A 72 -0.38 -9.43 -2.56
C ARG A 72 -0.54 -10.42 -3.71
N ARG A 73 -0.21 -10.03 -4.95
CA ARG A 73 -0.28 -10.93 -6.10
C ARG A 73 0.61 -12.17 -5.90
N TYR A 74 1.83 -11.98 -5.39
CA TYR A 74 2.72 -13.09 -5.05
C TYR A 74 2.08 -14.08 -4.05
N TYR A 75 1.55 -13.57 -2.92
CA TYR A 75 0.90 -14.42 -1.92
C TYR A 75 -0.42 -15.06 -2.40
N SER A 76 -1.14 -14.42 -3.34
CA SER A 76 -2.32 -15.05 -3.95
C SER A 76 -1.96 -16.25 -4.82
N THR A 77 -0.81 -16.23 -5.48
CA THR A 77 -0.36 -17.33 -6.34
C THR A 77 0.29 -18.48 -5.56
N LEU A 78 0.69 -18.29 -4.29
CA LEU A 78 1.35 -19.34 -3.50
C LEU A 78 0.52 -20.63 -3.40
N ASN A 79 -0.81 -20.53 -3.35
CA ASN A 79 -1.70 -21.70 -3.29
C ASN A 79 -1.69 -22.52 -4.59
N GLN A 80 -1.33 -21.90 -5.71
CA GLN A 80 -1.31 -22.52 -7.04
C GLN A 80 0.00 -23.24 -7.32
N ILE A 81 1.05 -22.94 -6.56
CA ILE A 81 2.37 -23.55 -6.74
C ILE A 81 2.38 -24.91 -6.05
N ASP A 82 2.75 -25.96 -6.77
CA ASP A 82 2.87 -27.29 -6.20
C ASP A 82 4.19 -27.50 -5.44
N ASN A 83 4.36 -26.72 -4.36
CA ASN A 83 5.49 -26.82 -3.46
C ASN A 83 5.01 -26.67 -2.02
N ILE A 84 5.16 -27.74 -1.22
CA ILE A 84 4.70 -27.78 0.18
C ILE A 84 5.35 -26.68 1.03
N TYR A 85 6.63 -26.39 0.86
CA TYR A 85 7.31 -25.37 1.64
C TYR A 85 6.74 -23.97 1.36
N LEU A 86 6.44 -23.67 0.11
CA LEU A 86 5.84 -22.39 -0.30
C LEU A 86 4.37 -22.28 0.13
N LYS A 87 3.61 -23.36 0.06
CA LYS A 87 2.23 -23.42 0.58
C LYS A 87 2.20 -23.16 2.10
N ASN A 88 3.24 -23.60 2.81
CA ASN A 88 3.39 -23.44 4.26
C ASN A 88 3.91 -22.06 4.69
N LEU A 89 4.21 -21.13 3.77
CA LEU A 89 4.56 -19.74 4.12
C LEU A 89 3.40 -18.94 4.75
N LYS A 90 2.27 -19.58 5.03
CA LYS A 90 1.15 -18.99 5.74
C LYS A 90 1.39 -19.16 7.25
N CYS A 91 1.60 -18.07 7.97
CA CYS A 91 1.54 -18.13 9.42
C CYS A 91 0.07 -18.11 9.86
N LEU A 92 -0.46 -19.21 10.41
CA LEU A 92 -1.87 -19.25 10.86
C LEU A 92 -2.05 -18.81 12.32
N ASP A 93 -0.99 -18.91 13.13
CA ASP A 93 -1.06 -18.61 14.57
C ASP A 93 -0.78 -17.14 14.88
N TRP A 94 -1.74 -16.48 15.52
CA TRP A 94 -1.60 -15.09 15.94
C TRP A 94 -0.48 -14.88 16.97
N PHE A 95 -0.26 -15.82 17.89
CA PHE A 95 0.82 -15.67 18.89
C PHE A 95 2.19 -15.64 18.21
N GLN A 96 2.39 -16.48 17.20
CA GLN A 96 3.57 -16.45 16.36
C GLN A 96 3.72 -15.13 15.59
N VAL A 97 2.64 -14.61 15.01
CA VAL A 97 2.65 -13.29 14.34
C VAL A 97 3.06 -12.20 15.33
N GLN A 98 2.50 -12.17 16.53
CA GLN A 98 2.86 -11.18 17.55
C GLN A 98 4.34 -11.26 17.93
N ARG A 99 4.85 -12.48 18.14
CA ARG A 99 6.26 -12.71 18.46
C ARG A 99 7.17 -12.23 17.32
N MET A 100 6.85 -12.59 16.08
CA MET A 100 7.62 -12.21 14.90
C MET A 100 7.55 -10.70 14.62
N ALA A 101 6.38 -10.09 14.78
CA ALA A 101 6.18 -8.65 14.61
C ALA A 101 6.97 -7.83 15.66
N LYS A 102 7.07 -8.31 16.91
CA LYS A 102 7.88 -7.68 17.94
C LYS A 102 9.38 -7.95 17.79
N SER A 103 9.74 -9.00 17.05
CA SER A 103 11.14 -9.33 16.82
C SER A 103 11.81 -8.30 15.90
N LYS A 104 13.15 -8.28 15.90
CA LYS A 104 13.93 -7.43 14.99
C LYS A 104 13.83 -7.86 13.52
N TYR A 105 13.20 -9.01 13.25
CA TYR A 105 13.08 -9.65 11.94
C TYR A 105 11.61 -9.96 11.64
N SER A 106 10.98 -9.20 10.73
CA SER A 106 9.67 -9.62 10.21
C SER A 106 9.88 -10.59 9.07
N ALA A 107 9.50 -11.84 9.30
CA ALA A 107 9.56 -12.90 8.31
C ALA A 107 8.46 -12.67 7.24
N PRO A 108 8.66 -13.10 5.97
CA PRO A 108 7.65 -12.92 4.92
C PRO A 108 6.28 -13.52 5.27
N GLU A 109 6.25 -14.58 6.06
CA GLU A 109 5.08 -15.40 6.41
C GLU A 109 4.01 -14.64 7.19
N ILE A 110 4.38 -13.55 7.88
CA ILE A 110 3.41 -12.76 8.66
C ILE A 110 2.67 -11.72 7.81
N PHE A 111 3.05 -11.53 6.53
CA PHE A 111 2.45 -10.52 5.66
C PHE A 111 0.93 -10.67 5.56
N THR A 112 0.45 -11.88 5.25
CA THR A 112 -0.99 -12.14 5.04
C THR A 112 -1.81 -11.81 6.27
N ASN A 113 -1.29 -12.13 7.46
CA ASN A 113 -1.99 -11.89 8.73
C ASN A 113 -2.03 -10.41 9.07
N LEU A 114 -0.91 -9.71 8.90
CA LEU A 114 -0.88 -8.27 9.12
C LEU A 114 -1.75 -7.50 8.10
N ASP A 115 -1.83 -8.00 6.87
CA ASP A 115 -2.69 -7.40 5.84
C ASP A 115 -4.17 -7.65 6.14
N LYS A 116 -4.52 -8.86 6.59
CA LYS A 116 -5.86 -9.23 7.09
C LYS A 116 -6.30 -8.34 8.25
N LEU A 117 -5.40 -8.10 9.20
CA LEU A 117 -5.66 -7.28 10.39
C LEU A 117 -5.58 -5.76 10.12
N GLY A 118 -5.27 -5.33 8.89
CA GLY A 118 -5.23 -3.91 8.53
C GLY A 118 -3.98 -3.15 8.98
N PHE A 119 -2.95 -3.81 9.50
CA PHE A 119 -1.69 -3.18 9.91
C PHE A 119 -0.81 -2.72 8.73
N ILE A 120 -1.07 -3.24 7.52
CA ILE A 120 -0.28 -2.91 6.31
C ILE A 120 -0.80 -1.67 5.60
N GLN A 121 -2.12 -1.58 5.45
CA GLN A 121 -2.80 -0.54 4.70
C GLN A 121 -4.10 -0.16 5.41
N ASN A 122 -4.26 1.14 5.66
CA ASN A 122 -5.42 1.66 6.35
C ASN A 122 -6.66 1.72 5.46
N GLU A 123 -7.72 2.21 6.07
CA GLU A 123 -9.04 2.36 5.48
C GLU A 123 -9.10 3.26 4.24
N ASN A 124 -8.20 4.23 4.14
CA ASN A 124 -8.10 5.18 3.03
C ASN A 124 -7.16 4.71 1.91
N ASN A 125 -6.87 3.40 1.87
CA ASN A 125 -5.89 2.80 0.96
C ASN A 125 -4.46 3.34 1.12
N ILE A 126 -4.11 3.94 2.26
CA ILE A 126 -2.75 4.43 2.51
C ILE A 126 -1.90 3.29 3.10
N PRO A 127 -0.77 2.91 2.47
CA PRO A 127 0.13 1.87 2.99
C PRO A 127 0.90 2.32 4.26
N THR A 128 0.26 2.24 5.43
CA THR A 128 0.79 2.74 6.71
C THR A 128 2.13 2.15 7.08
N ILE A 129 2.39 0.89 6.71
CA ILE A 129 3.66 0.21 7.00
C ILE A 129 4.90 0.97 6.50
N PHE A 130 4.76 1.71 5.40
CA PHE A 130 5.84 2.49 4.79
C PHE A 130 5.96 3.92 5.32
N HIS A 131 5.16 4.29 6.32
CA HIS A 131 5.19 5.62 6.93
C HIS A 131 5.57 5.58 8.41
N VAL A 132 5.52 4.40 9.04
CA VAL A 132 5.99 4.20 10.42
C VAL A 132 7.52 4.26 10.48
N LYS A 133 8.02 5.09 11.39
CA LYS A 133 9.46 5.23 11.65
C LYS A 133 10.02 3.91 12.20
N ARG A 134 10.92 3.28 11.45
CA ARG A 134 11.64 2.06 11.84
C ARG A 134 13.11 2.19 11.47
N ARG A 135 14.00 1.67 12.33
CA ARG A 135 15.43 1.61 12.04
C ARG A 135 15.70 0.44 11.11
N CYS A 136 16.71 0.53 10.23
CA CYS A 136 17.03 -0.57 9.31
C CYS A 136 17.36 -1.89 10.06
N THR A 137 17.93 -1.77 11.27
CA THR A 137 18.28 -2.90 12.15
C THR A 137 17.13 -3.36 13.04
N ASN A 138 16.02 -2.62 13.09
CA ASN A 138 14.84 -2.98 13.86
C ASN A 138 13.62 -2.97 12.94
N LYS A 139 13.32 -4.15 12.39
CA LYS A 139 12.15 -4.34 11.54
C LYS A 139 10.87 -4.61 12.32
N ALA A 140 10.87 -4.49 13.64
CA ALA A 140 9.68 -4.70 14.44
C ALA A 140 8.52 -3.82 13.92
N ILE A 141 7.34 -4.44 13.86
CA ILE A 141 6.10 -3.82 13.42
C ILE A 141 5.28 -3.59 14.68
N PRO A 142 5.02 -2.32 15.05
CA PRO A 142 4.15 -2.05 16.18
C PRO A 142 2.76 -2.60 15.87
N LEU A 143 2.18 -3.38 16.78
CA LEU A 143 0.83 -3.94 16.63
C LEU A 143 -0.24 -3.09 17.33
N ASP A 144 0.08 -1.83 17.63
CA ASP A 144 -0.84 -0.86 18.22
C ASP A 144 -1.40 0.04 17.12
N GLU A 145 -2.73 0.00 16.95
CA GLU A 145 -3.46 0.79 15.96
C GLU A 145 -3.26 2.30 16.15
N ASN A 146 -3.06 2.76 17.39
CA ASN A 146 -2.87 4.18 17.69
C ASN A 146 -1.49 4.68 17.23
N ILE A 147 -0.46 3.82 17.31
CA ILE A 147 0.90 4.12 16.87
C ILE A 147 0.95 4.31 15.34
N HIS A 148 0.17 3.53 14.59
CA HIS A 148 0.10 3.63 13.13
C HIS A 148 -0.57 4.91 12.62
N ARG A 149 -1.37 5.58 13.45
CA ARG A 149 -2.07 6.81 13.05
C ARG A 149 -1.27 8.07 13.39
N ASN A 150 -0.56 8.07 14.52
CA ASN A 150 0.06 9.29 15.06
C ASN A 150 1.55 9.46 14.70
N ASN A 151 2.23 8.41 14.22
CA ASN A 151 3.69 8.44 13.97
C ASN A 151 4.08 8.38 12.49
N LEU A 152 3.23 8.88 11.59
CA LEU A 152 3.51 8.89 10.15
C LEU A 152 4.48 10.03 9.80
N VAL A 153 5.65 9.69 9.24
CA VAL A 153 6.75 10.65 9.02
C VAL A 153 6.66 11.37 7.67
N TYR A 154 6.06 10.74 6.66
CA TYR A 154 6.07 11.22 5.28
C TYR A 154 4.66 11.46 4.74
N SER A 155 4.59 12.17 3.61
CA SER A 155 3.33 12.50 2.95
C SER A 155 2.51 11.24 2.62
N THR A 156 1.27 11.24 3.10
CA THR A 156 0.28 10.19 2.84
C THR A 156 -0.57 10.48 1.60
N ALA A 157 -0.27 11.58 0.87
CA ALA A 157 -0.98 11.94 -0.34
C ALA A 157 -0.80 10.87 -1.43
N ILE A 158 -1.94 10.35 -1.90
CA ILE A 158 -2.04 9.34 -2.96
C ILE A 158 -3.00 9.84 -4.04
N SER A 159 -2.82 9.30 -5.26
CA SER A 159 -3.64 9.62 -6.43
C SER A 159 -5.12 9.29 -6.18
N ASP A 160 -6.01 9.92 -6.92
CA ASP A 160 -7.45 9.61 -6.80
C ASP A 160 -7.74 8.19 -7.29
N ALA A 161 -7.01 7.71 -8.30
CA ALA A 161 -7.07 6.33 -8.77
C ALA A 161 -6.73 5.34 -7.64
N ASP A 162 -5.69 5.62 -6.86
CA ASP A 162 -5.28 4.76 -5.75
C ASP A 162 -6.25 4.79 -4.56
N LYS A 163 -6.80 5.98 -4.24
CA LYS A 163 -7.86 6.09 -3.20
C LYS A 163 -9.10 5.29 -3.57
N ASN A 164 -9.38 5.20 -4.86
CA ASN A 164 -10.58 4.55 -5.38
C ASN A 164 -10.37 3.07 -5.73
N CYS A 165 -9.12 2.61 -5.82
CA CYS A 165 -8.77 1.23 -6.08
C CYS A 165 -9.46 0.26 -5.11
N LEU A 166 -10.12 -0.74 -5.67
CA LEU A 166 -10.83 -1.80 -4.94
C LEU A 166 -10.09 -3.13 -5.01
N ASP A 167 -8.81 -3.16 -5.39
CA ASP A 167 -8.07 -4.41 -5.57
C ASP A 167 -8.10 -5.30 -4.31
N ARG A 168 -8.19 -4.72 -3.10
CA ARG A 168 -8.33 -5.49 -1.85
C ARG A 168 -9.60 -6.34 -1.76
N LEU A 169 -10.63 -5.99 -2.52
CA LEU A 169 -11.88 -6.74 -2.65
C LEU A 169 -11.79 -7.88 -3.68
N SER A 170 -10.66 -8.00 -4.38
CA SER A 170 -10.44 -9.09 -5.32
C SER A 170 -10.58 -10.43 -4.63
N GLU A 171 -11.36 -11.33 -5.24
CA GLU A 171 -11.55 -12.71 -4.78
C GLU A 171 -10.23 -13.50 -4.74
N ASN A 172 -9.21 -13.00 -5.44
CA ASN A 172 -7.87 -13.60 -5.49
C ASN A 172 -7.12 -13.55 -4.15
N TYR A 173 -7.49 -12.64 -3.23
CA TYR A 173 -6.82 -12.50 -1.94
C TYR A 173 -7.53 -13.32 -0.87
N TRP A 174 -7.35 -14.64 -0.92
CA TRP A 174 -8.05 -15.63 -0.07
C TRP A 174 -8.01 -15.29 1.44
N TRP A 175 -6.92 -14.73 1.96
CA TRP A 175 -6.81 -14.36 3.40
C TRP A 175 -7.67 -13.15 3.80
N LEU A 176 -8.12 -12.34 2.83
CA LEU A 176 -9.01 -11.20 3.06
C LEU A 176 -10.50 -11.58 2.97
N GLN A 177 -10.82 -12.77 2.46
CA GLN A 177 -12.21 -13.19 2.21
C GLN A 177 -12.87 -13.87 3.42
N GLU A 178 -12.09 -14.26 4.43
CA GLU A 178 -12.60 -15.00 5.59
C GLU A 178 -13.33 -14.12 6.62
N ASP A 179 -13.15 -12.80 6.57
CA ASP A 179 -13.75 -11.86 7.52
C ASP A 179 -14.96 -11.15 6.91
N ALA A 180 -16.16 -11.65 7.22
CA ALA A 180 -17.43 -11.09 6.75
C ALA A 180 -17.59 -9.61 7.12
N LYS A 181 -17.10 -9.18 8.29
CA LYS A 181 -17.19 -7.77 8.73
C LYS A 181 -16.28 -6.87 7.88
N PHE A 182 -15.09 -7.36 7.57
CA PHE A 182 -14.16 -6.66 6.70
C PHE A 182 -14.71 -6.51 5.27
N ILE A 183 -15.27 -7.60 4.73
CA ILE A 183 -15.94 -7.58 3.41
C ILE A 183 -17.10 -6.58 3.40
N ASP A 184 -17.95 -6.60 4.42
CA ASP A 184 -19.13 -5.74 4.48
C ASP A 184 -18.77 -4.25 4.61
N GLU A 185 -17.77 -3.91 5.42
CA GLU A 185 -17.28 -2.53 5.51
C GLU A 185 -16.67 -2.06 4.17
N LEU A 186 -15.93 -2.92 3.49
CA LEU A 186 -15.38 -2.60 2.17
C LEU A 186 -16.49 -2.47 1.10
N ARG A 187 -17.51 -3.33 1.12
CA ARG A 187 -18.71 -3.22 0.26
C ARG A 187 -19.47 -1.93 0.52
N ARG A 188 -19.62 -1.54 1.79
CA ARG A 188 -20.24 -0.27 2.18
C ARG A 188 -19.52 0.92 1.55
N ARG A 189 -18.19 0.90 1.55
CA ARG A 189 -17.37 1.94 0.89
C ARG A 189 -17.56 1.99 -0.61
N ALA A 190 -17.60 0.83 -1.27
CA ALA A 190 -17.86 0.76 -2.71
C ALA A 190 -19.22 1.40 -3.05
N ARG A 191 -20.27 1.11 -2.26
CA ARG A 191 -21.61 1.72 -2.41
C ARG A 191 -21.59 3.23 -2.19
N LEU A 192 -20.99 3.71 -1.10
CA LEU A 192 -20.88 5.14 -0.83
C LEU A 192 -20.13 5.89 -1.94
N LYS A 193 -19.08 5.28 -2.51
CA LYS A 193 -18.33 5.85 -3.64
C LYS A 193 -19.18 5.94 -4.91
N GLN A 194 -19.93 4.88 -5.25
CA GLN A 194 -20.86 4.91 -6.40
C GLN A 194 -21.91 6.03 -6.22
N GLN A 195 -22.47 6.17 -5.02
CA GLN A 195 -23.42 7.25 -4.72
C GLN A 195 -22.79 8.65 -4.86
N GLN A 196 -21.56 8.85 -4.38
CA GLN A 196 -20.85 10.12 -4.55
C GLN A 196 -20.57 10.43 -6.03
N GLN A 197 -20.19 9.43 -6.83
CA GLN A 197 -19.94 9.59 -8.26
C GLN A 197 -21.22 9.96 -9.02
N GLN A 198 -22.33 9.28 -8.71
CA GLN A 198 -23.65 9.61 -9.28
C GLN A 198 -24.10 11.03 -8.90
N ARG A 199 -23.89 11.47 -7.65
CA ARG A 199 -24.19 12.83 -7.21
C ARG A 199 -23.39 13.89 -7.96
N ARG A 200 -22.09 13.63 -8.23
CA ARG A 200 -21.24 14.53 -9.01
C ARG A 200 -21.72 14.64 -10.46
N GLN A 201 -22.07 13.52 -11.09
CA GLN A 201 -22.60 13.51 -12.46
C GLN A 201 -23.93 14.27 -12.57
N ARG A 202 -24.80 14.20 -11.56
CA ARG A 202 -26.06 14.95 -11.51
C ARG A 202 -25.87 16.46 -11.32
N ARG A 203 -24.78 16.91 -10.68
CA ARG A 203 -24.48 18.33 -10.48
C ARG A 203 -23.77 18.97 -11.69
N ALA A 204 -23.20 18.17 -12.57
CA ALA A 204 -22.51 18.62 -13.77
C ALA A 204 -23.42 18.69 -15.01
N ARG A 205 -24.68 18.26 -14.87
CA ARG A 205 -25.75 18.41 -15.85
C ARG A 205 -26.69 19.51 -15.38
#